data_AF-A0A9Q0QYW9-F1
#
_entry.id   AF-A0A9Q0QYW9-F1
#
_cell.length_a   1.000
_cell.length_b   1.000
_cell.length_c   1.000
_cell.angle_alpha   90.00
_cell.angle_beta   90.00
_cell.angle_gamma   90.00
#
_symmetry.space_group_name_H-M   'P 1'
#
loop_
_entity.id
_entity.type
_entity.pdbx_description
1 polymer ?
#
loop_
_entity_poly.entity_id
_entity_poly.type
_entity_poly.pdbx_seq_one_letter_code
_entity_poly.pdbx_strand_id
1 'polypeptide(L)'
;MISKLKLVVTILNQSALFLSYVSFCKFKSPAVFAKLKAVSRTIPIKGQGELKLIILPLRESEKRGSGLVEGSNSSSSSKAWLVVTHGLVAGAAIALAAGAYLRRSSKFRSRVVGIIPARFASSRFQGKPLVQILGKPMIQRTWERAKSATTLDYIVVATDDEKIAECCRGFGANVVMTSESCRNGTERCSEALQKLGKKYDIVVNIQGDEPLIEPEIIDGIVRALQGAPDAVFSTAVTSLKPEDGFDPNRVKCVVDNHGYAIYFSRGLIPYNKSGKFNPNFPYLLHLGIQCYDSKFLRIYPGLPSTPLQLEEDLEQLKVLENGYKMKVIKVDHDAHGVDTPEDIEKIEALMRDKNLS
;
A
#
# COMPACT_ATOMS: atom_id res chain seq x y z
N MET A 1 -26.49 39.84 -8.02
CA MET A 1 -25.35 39.10 -8.64
C MET A 1 -24.36 38.66 -7.57
N ILE A 2 -24.20 37.36 -7.36
CA ILE A 2 -23.10 36.79 -6.55
C ILE A 2 -22.01 36.35 -7.55
N SER A 3 -20.89 37.05 -7.59
CA SER A 3 -19.75 36.64 -8.40
C SER A 3 -18.90 35.62 -7.65
N LYS A 4 -18.80 34.39 -8.18
CA LYS A 4 -17.88 33.34 -7.73
C LYS A 4 -16.52 33.52 -8.41
N LEU A 5 -15.42 33.25 -7.71
CA LEU A 5 -14.10 33.05 -8.32
C LEU A 5 -13.80 31.56 -8.40
N LYS A 6 -13.32 31.06 -9.55
CA LYS A 6 -12.84 29.69 -9.72
C LYS A 6 -11.32 29.70 -9.66
N LEU A 7 -10.74 29.26 -8.54
CA LEU A 7 -9.29 29.08 -8.45
C LEU A 7 -8.94 27.73 -9.10
N VAL A 8 -7.99 27.71 -10.03
CA VAL A 8 -7.47 26.48 -10.65
C VAL A 8 -5.98 26.40 -10.34
N VAL A 9 -5.59 25.49 -9.45
CA VAL A 9 -4.18 25.22 -9.17
C VAL A 9 -3.76 24.03 -10.02
N THR A 10 -2.87 24.26 -10.98
CA THR A 10 -2.28 23.20 -11.82
C THR A 10 -0.84 22.98 -11.40
N ILE A 11 -0.54 21.77 -10.94
CA ILE A 11 0.85 21.35 -10.67
C ILE A 11 1.37 20.65 -11.92
N LEU A 12 2.49 21.15 -12.46
CA LEU A 12 3.20 20.53 -13.58
C LEU A 12 4.51 19.96 -13.03
N ASN A 13 4.63 18.63 -13.02
CA ASN A 13 5.88 17.93 -12.75
C ASN A 13 6.36 17.27 -14.06
N GLN A 14 7.67 17.13 -14.24
CA GLN A 14 8.27 16.50 -15.43
C GLN A 14 7.87 15.01 -15.60
N SER A 15 7.31 14.40 -14.55
CA SER A 15 6.72 13.05 -14.56
C SER A 15 5.18 13.06 -14.50
N ALA A 16 4.54 13.63 -15.52
CA ALA A 16 3.19 13.34 -16.02
C ALA A 16 1.95 13.40 -15.07
N LEU A 17 2.08 13.85 -13.81
CA LEU A 17 0.95 13.95 -12.87
C LEU A 17 0.30 15.35 -12.90
N PHE A 18 -0.83 15.45 -13.59
CA PHE A 18 -1.73 16.61 -13.51
C PHE A 18 -2.62 16.52 -12.27
N LEU A 19 -2.23 17.19 -11.18
CA LEU A 19 -3.17 17.49 -10.09
C LEU A 19 -3.82 18.86 -10.35
N SER A 20 -5.14 18.85 -10.54
CA SER A 20 -5.97 20.07 -10.66
C SER A 20 -6.80 20.25 -9.40
N TYR A 21 -6.43 21.20 -8.54
CA TYR A 21 -7.24 21.54 -7.37
C TYR A 21 -8.14 22.74 -7.68
N VAL A 22 -9.45 22.59 -7.44
CA VAL A 22 -10.46 23.63 -7.70
C VAL A 22 -11.16 24.00 -6.41
N SER A 23 -11.17 25.30 -6.09
CA SER A 23 -11.90 25.86 -4.95
C SER A 23 -12.68 27.11 -5.36
N PHE A 24 -13.81 27.34 -4.68
CA PHE A 24 -14.76 28.41 -4.98
C PHE A 24 -14.88 29.39 -3.82
N CYS A 25 -14.56 30.67 -4.06
CA CYS A 25 -14.83 31.75 -3.10
C CYS A 25 -16.00 32.62 -3.59
N LYS A 26 -16.94 32.93 -2.68
CA LYS A 26 -18.07 33.85 -2.93
C LYS A 26 -17.69 35.28 -2.53
N PHE A 27 -17.93 36.26 -3.40
CA PHE A 27 -17.73 37.68 -3.10
C PHE A 27 -19.06 38.44 -3.01
N LYS A 28 -19.14 39.42 -2.09
CA LYS A 28 -20.36 40.23 -1.83
C LYS A 28 -20.54 41.46 -2.73
N SER A 29 -19.58 41.82 -3.61
CA SER A 29 -19.66 43.04 -4.43
C SER A 29 -19.19 42.84 -5.89
N PRO A 30 -20.06 43.06 -6.90
CA PRO A 30 -19.69 42.95 -8.32
C PRO A 30 -18.62 43.93 -8.79
N ALA A 31 -18.52 45.12 -8.18
CA ALA A 31 -17.58 46.16 -8.59
C ALA A 31 -16.11 45.79 -8.33
N VAL A 32 -15.85 44.93 -7.33
CA VAL A 32 -14.51 44.41 -7.03
C VAL A 32 -14.06 43.39 -8.08
N PHE A 33 -15.00 42.59 -8.60
CA PHE A 33 -14.72 41.54 -9.58
C PHE A 33 -14.19 42.11 -10.92
N ALA A 34 -14.70 43.28 -11.35
CA ALA A 34 -14.32 43.91 -12.61
C ALA A 34 -12.86 44.39 -12.67
N LYS A 35 -12.14 44.46 -11.53
CA LYS A 35 -10.73 44.88 -11.45
C LYS A 35 -9.74 43.71 -11.32
N LEU A 36 -10.20 42.47 -11.21
CA LEU A 36 -9.33 41.30 -11.15
C LEU A 36 -8.80 40.94 -12.54
N LYS A 37 -7.50 41.13 -12.77
CA LYS A 37 -6.79 40.57 -13.92
C LYS A 37 -6.40 39.12 -13.64
N ALA A 38 -6.21 38.32 -14.69
CA ALA A 38 -5.62 37.00 -14.54
C ALA A 38 -4.19 37.13 -13.97
N VAL A 39 -3.87 36.34 -12.94
CA VAL A 39 -2.54 36.34 -12.31
C VAL A 39 -1.91 34.98 -12.50
N SER A 40 -0.81 34.94 -13.25
CA SER A 40 0.06 33.76 -13.33
C SER A 40 1.34 34.00 -12.53
N ARG A 41 1.70 33.07 -11.64
CA ARG A 41 2.99 33.10 -10.93
C ARG A 41 3.68 31.75 -11.01
N THR A 42 4.90 31.76 -11.52
CA THR A 42 5.80 30.61 -11.50
C THR A 42 6.59 30.60 -10.20
N ILE A 43 6.69 29.45 -9.55
CA ILE A 43 7.49 29.23 -8.34
C ILE A 43 8.43 28.05 -8.63
N PRO A 44 9.76 28.26 -8.69
CA PRO A 44 10.71 27.17 -8.92
C PRO A 44 10.78 26.27 -7.69
N ILE A 45 10.61 24.96 -7.88
CA ILE A 45 10.76 23.93 -6.84
C ILE A 45 12.11 23.26 -7.02
N LYS A 46 13.01 23.45 -6.05
CA LYS A 46 14.39 22.96 -6.10
C LYS A 46 14.42 21.43 -6.27
N GLY A 47 14.79 20.97 -7.47
CA GLY A 47 14.88 19.55 -7.83
C GLY A 47 13.58 18.88 -8.30
N GLN A 48 12.48 19.61 -8.52
CA GLN A 48 11.18 19.06 -8.93
C GLN A 48 10.44 19.87 -10.03
N GLY A 49 11.13 20.80 -10.71
CA GLY A 49 10.55 21.61 -11.79
C GLY A 49 9.90 22.92 -11.31
N GLU A 50 8.89 23.40 -12.04
CA GLU A 50 8.25 24.70 -11.80
C GLU A 50 6.75 24.57 -11.50
N LEU A 51 6.29 25.17 -10.40
CA LEU A 51 4.88 25.28 -10.07
C LEU A 51 4.28 26.54 -10.73
N LYS A 52 3.30 26.38 -11.61
CA LYS A 52 2.64 27.50 -12.30
C LYS A 52 1.22 27.73 -11.75
N LEU A 53 1.10 28.64 -10.80
CA LEU A 53 -0.19 29.08 -10.27
C LEU A 53 -0.89 29.99 -11.27
N ILE A 54 -2.14 29.68 -11.67
CA ILE A 54 -2.93 30.50 -12.60
C ILE A 54 -4.29 30.83 -12.00
N ILE A 55 -4.54 32.11 -11.71
CA ILE A 55 -5.81 32.59 -11.16
C ILE A 55 -6.62 33.22 -12.29
N LEU A 56 -7.77 32.62 -12.63
CA LEU A 56 -8.67 33.10 -13.69
C LEU A 56 -10.00 33.60 -13.11
N PRO A 57 -10.42 34.84 -13.39
CA PRO A 57 -11.79 35.28 -13.11
C PRO A 57 -12.76 34.68 -14.14
N LEU A 58 -13.83 34.02 -13.67
CA LEU A 58 -14.91 33.51 -14.51
C LEU A 58 -16.24 34.14 -14.10
N ARG A 59 -17.02 34.64 -15.08
CA ARG A 59 -18.41 35.05 -14.88
C ARG A 59 -19.33 33.88 -15.20
N GLU A 60 -20.20 33.50 -14.27
CA GLU A 60 -21.41 32.75 -14.59
C GLU A 60 -22.42 33.70 -15.25
N SER A 61 -23.05 33.26 -16.35
CA SER A 61 -24.12 33.99 -17.01
C SER A 61 -25.49 33.47 -16.54
N GLU A 62 -26.18 34.24 -15.70
CA GLU A 62 -27.59 34.00 -15.38
C GLU A 62 -28.52 34.84 -16.27
N LYS A 63 -29.75 34.34 -16.47
CA LYS A 63 -30.72 34.85 -17.46
C LYS A 63 -31.24 36.27 -17.13
N ARG A 64 -31.75 36.93 -18.18
CA ARG A 64 -32.27 38.32 -18.15
C ARG A 64 -33.36 38.53 -17.09
N GLY A 65 -33.31 39.68 -16.42
CA GLY A 65 -34.38 40.28 -15.61
C GLY A 65 -34.08 41.77 -15.42
N SER A 66 -35.08 42.64 -15.59
CA SER A 66 -34.97 44.09 -15.74
C SER A 66 -34.93 44.89 -14.42
N GLY A 67 -34.28 46.07 -14.38
CA GLY A 67 -34.41 47.04 -13.27
C GLY A 67 -33.33 48.13 -13.20
N LEU A 68 -33.64 49.28 -12.60
CA LEU A 68 -32.86 50.53 -12.56
C LEU A 68 -32.71 51.04 -11.10
N VAL A 69 -31.95 52.08 -10.73
CA VAL A 69 -31.18 53.10 -11.49
C VAL A 69 -29.77 53.33 -10.88
N GLU A 70 -29.37 54.57 -10.57
CA GLU A 70 -28.05 55.00 -10.06
C GLU A 70 -28.03 55.33 -8.55
N GLY A 71 -26.83 55.53 -7.95
CA GLY A 71 -26.74 56.06 -6.57
C GLY A 71 -25.37 56.10 -5.83
N SER A 72 -24.38 56.86 -6.32
CA SER A 72 -23.30 57.55 -5.53
C SER A 72 -22.23 56.81 -4.68
N ASN A 73 -21.10 57.50 -4.47
CA ASN A 73 -19.78 57.10 -3.95
C ASN A 73 -19.64 56.77 -2.43
N SER A 74 -18.68 55.88 -2.08
CA SER A 74 -17.48 56.21 -1.25
C SER A 74 -16.63 55.00 -0.78
N SER A 75 -15.38 55.23 -0.36
CA SER A 75 -14.41 54.28 0.27
C SER A 75 -13.80 53.15 -0.61
N SER A 76 -13.08 53.48 -1.69
CA SER A 76 -12.40 52.48 -2.54
C SER A 76 -11.05 51.95 -2.02
N SER A 77 -10.37 52.62 -1.08
CA SER A 77 -8.98 52.28 -0.70
C SER A 77 -8.90 51.12 0.31
N SER A 78 -9.51 51.29 1.50
CA SER A 78 -9.41 50.34 2.61
C SER A 78 -9.95 48.94 2.28
N LYS A 79 -10.99 48.88 1.42
CA LYS A 79 -11.60 47.62 0.95
C LYS A 79 -10.71 46.87 -0.06
N ALA A 80 -9.87 47.57 -0.82
CA ALA A 80 -8.94 46.93 -1.76
C ALA A 80 -7.78 46.24 -1.02
N TRP A 81 -7.21 46.90 -0.01
CA TRP A 81 -6.13 46.34 0.82
C TRP A 81 -6.58 45.05 1.54
N LEU A 82 -7.79 45.05 2.11
CA LEU A 82 -8.34 43.88 2.81
C LEU A 82 -8.53 42.65 1.90
N VAL A 83 -8.84 42.84 0.62
CA VAL A 83 -9.02 41.76 -0.36
C VAL A 83 -7.66 41.20 -0.81
N VAL A 84 -6.64 42.05 -0.98
CA VAL A 84 -5.28 41.62 -1.34
C VAL A 84 -4.64 40.81 -0.21
N THR A 85 -4.80 41.23 1.05
CA THR A 85 -4.24 40.48 2.20
C THR A 85 -4.90 39.11 2.37
N HIS A 86 -6.24 39.00 2.28
CA HIS A 86 -6.92 37.70 2.35
C HIS A 86 -6.56 36.78 1.18
N GLY A 87 -6.39 37.31 -0.03
CA GLY A 87 -5.93 36.54 -1.20
C GLY A 87 -4.50 36.00 -1.03
N LEU A 88 -3.60 36.81 -0.47
CA LEU A 88 -2.23 36.40 -0.17
C LEU A 88 -2.16 35.35 0.96
N VAL A 89 -2.95 35.51 2.02
CA VAL A 89 -3.03 34.55 3.13
C VAL A 89 -3.61 33.21 2.66
N ALA A 90 -4.68 33.22 1.85
CA ALA A 90 -5.23 32.00 1.25
C ALA A 90 -4.22 31.34 0.30
N GLY A 91 -3.53 32.12 -0.54
CA GLY A 91 -2.46 31.62 -1.41
C GLY A 91 -1.28 31.00 -0.64
N ALA A 92 -0.87 31.62 0.47
CA ALA A 92 0.18 31.09 1.34
C ALA A 92 -0.27 29.82 2.07
N ALA A 93 -1.50 29.76 2.58
CA ALA A 93 -2.06 28.56 3.21
C ALA A 93 -2.17 27.39 2.21
N ILE A 94 -2.60 27.65 0.97
CA ILE A 94 -2.65 26.64 -0.10
C ILE A 94 -1.23 26.22 -0.51
N ALA A 95 -0.26 27.15 -0.62
CA ALA A 95 1.12 26.82 -0.94
C ALA A 95 1.83 26.04 0.20
N LEU A 96 1.49 26.30 1.46
CA LEU A 96 1.96 25.53 2.62
C LEU A 96 1.29 24.16 2.69
N ALA A 97 -0.01 24.06 2.41
CA ALA A 97 -0.72 22.79 2.35
C ALA A 97 -0.24 21.92 1.18
N ALA A 98 -0.05 22.50 -0.01
CA ALA A 98 0.55 21.84 -1.17
C ALA A 98 2.02 21.49 -0.91
N GLY A 99 2.80 22.38 -0.30
CA GLY A 99 4.20 22.13 0.08
C GLY A 99 4.34 21.03 1.14
N ALA A 100 3.42 20.96 2.11
CA ALA A 100 3.34 19.90 3.10
C ALA A 100 2.86 18.58 2.47
N TYR A 101 1.89 18.63 1.55
CA TYR A 101 1.42 17.48 0.78
C TYR A 101 2.53 16.94 -0.14
N LEU A 102 3.31 17.81 -0.78
CA LEU A 102 4.48 17.45 -1.59
C LEU A 102 5.67 16.97 -0.73
N ARG A 103 5.90 17.50 0.48
CA ARG A 103 6.87 16.92 1.44
C ARG A 103 6.42 15.56 1.98
N ARG A 104 5.10 15.35 2.11
CA ARG A 104 4.46 14.08 2.53
C ARG A 104 4.38 13.07 1.38
N SER A 105 4.38 13.55 0.14
CA SER A 105 4.83 12.84 -1.07
C SER A 105 6.36 12.82 -1.14
N SER A 106 6.98 12.39 -0.04
CA SER A 106 7.43 11.00 0.08
C SER A 106 8.81 10.84 -0.53
N LYS A 107 9.77 10.54 0.35
CA LYS A 107 11.04 9.96 -0.06
C LYS A 107 10.71 8.58 -0.64
N PHE A 108 10.80 8.46 -1.97
CA PHE A 108 10.44 7.24 -2.71
C PHE A 108 11.00 6.00 -2.01
N ARG A 109 10.17 4.98 -1.83
CA ARG A 109 10.50 3.74 -1.12
C ARG A 109 11.44 2.89 -1.99
N SER A 110 12.70 3.29 -2.00
CA SER A 110 13.69 2.85 -2.99
C SER A 110 14.30 1.49 -2.68
N ARG A 111 14.66 1.22 -1.41
CA ARG A 111 15.36 -0.02 -1.06
C ARG A 111 14.45 -1.05 -0.42
N VAL A 112 14.54 -2.29 -0.90
CA VAL A 112 13.65 -3.40 -0.62
C VAL A 112 14.48 -4.60 -0.17
N VAL A 113 14.06 -5.25 0.92
CA VAL A 113 14.63 -6.54 1.34
C VAL A 113 13.55 -7.61 1.41
N GLY A 114 13.79 -8.75 0.79
CA GLY A 114 13.04 -9.97 1.02
C GLY A 114 13.59 -10.70 2.25
N ILE A 115 12.72 -11.00 3.20
CA ILE A 115 13.04 -11.80 4.39
C ILE A 115 12.16 -13.04 4.35
N ILE A 116 12.78 -14.21 4.38
CA ILE A 116 12.10 -15.49 4.48
C ILE A 116 12.20 -15.95 5.94
N PRO A 117 11.16 -15.81 6.78
CA PRO A 117 11.18 -16.37 8.12
C PRO A 117 11.08 -17.90 8.06
N ALA A 118 11.91 -18.57 8.84
CA ALA A 118 11.91 -20.01 9.02
C ALA A 118 12.00 -20.36 10.51
N ARG A 119 11.44 -21.51 10.88
CA ARG A 119 11.48 -22.11 12.22
C ARG A 119 11.55 -23.61 12.10
N PHE A 120 12.30 -24.25 12.99
CA PHE A 120 12.29 -25.72 13.08
C PHE A 120 11.07 -26.23 13.86
N ALA A 121 10.70 -25.52 14.93
CA ALA A 121 9.58 -25.84 15.81
C ALA A 121 8.23 -25.32 15.25
N SER A 122 7.65 -26.06 14.29
CA SER A 122 6.22 -26.00 14.00
C SER A 122 5.52 -27.19 14.65
N SER A 123 4.41 -26.93 15.36
CA SER A 123 3.64 -27.95 16.07
C SER A 123 2.85 -28.90 15.15
N ARG A 124 2.57 -28.47 13.91
CA ARG A 124 1.85 -29.26 12.90
C ARG A 124 2.78 -30.02 11.96
N PHE A 125 3.97 -29.48 11.71
CA PHE A 125 4.94 -30.05 10.78
C PHE A 125 6.37 -29.69 11.22
N GLN A 126 6.96 -30.50 12.11
CA GLN A 126 8.30 -30.26 12.61
C GLN A 126 9.34 -30.35 11.49
N GLY A 127 10.29 -29.41 11.44
CA GLY A 127 11.31 -29.38 10.39
C GLY A 127 10.81 -29.03 8.98
N LYS A 128 9.55 -28.60 8.83
CA LYS A 128 8.89 -28.21 7.56
C LYS A 128 9.82 -27.50 6.54
N PRO A 129 10.62 -26.47 6.89
CA PRO A 129 11.50 -25.80 5.93
C PRO A 129 12.57 -26.69 5.25
N LEU A 130 12.97 -27.79 5.90
CA LEU A 130 14.03 -28.71 5.44
C LEU A 130 13.50 -29.94 4.68
N VAL A 131 12.17 -30.08 4.59
CA VAL A 131 11.50 -31.13 3.82
C VAL A 131 11.94 -31.06 2.37
N GLN A 132 12.18 -32.22 1.76
CA GLN A 132 12.63 -32.29 0.37
C GLN A 132 11.44 -32.21 -0.59
N ILE A 133 11.58 -31.35 -1.60
CA ILE A 133 10.65 -31.22 -2.73
C ILE A 133 11.50 -31.31 -4.00
N LEU A 134 11.31 -32.38 -4.77
CA LEU A 134 12.12 -32.73 -5.93
C LEU A 134 13.63 -32.70 -5.63
N GLY A 135 14.04 -33.23 -4.47
CA GLY A 135 15.46 -33.33 -4.07
C GLY A 135 16.15 -32.03 -3.63
N LYS A 136 15.40 -30.94 -3.37
CA LYS A 136 15.91 -29.76 -2.66
C LYS A 136 15.06 -29.46 -1.41
N PRO A 137 15.62 -28.88 -0.34
CA PRO A 137 14.85 -28.34 0.78
C PRO A 137 13.78 -27.33 0.31
N MET A 138 12.59 -27.37 0.91
CA MET A 138 11.50 -26.45 0.59
C MET A 138 11.92 -24.98 0.74
N ILE A 139 12.69 -24.65 1.78
CA ILE A 139 13.24 -23.30 1.99
C ILE A 139 14.15 -22.84 0.84
N GLN A 140 14.85 -23.78 0.18
CA GLN A 140 15.64 -23.48 -1.02
C GLN A 140 14.74 -23.17 -2.21
N ARG A 141 13.64 -23.91 -2.40
CA ARG A 141 12.67 -23.64 -3.47
C ARG A 141 12.11 -22.22 -3.36
N THR A 142 11.61 -21.86 -2.17
CA THR A 142 11.11 -20.52 -1.86
C THR A 142 12.18 -19.45 -2.11
N TRP A 143 13.43 -19.69 -1.69
CA TRP A 143 14.54 -18.76 -1.92
C TRP A 143 14.92 -18.59 -3.39
N GLU A 144 14.99 -19.68 -4.17
CA GLU A 144 15.28 -19.63 -5.62
C GLU A 144 14.20 -18.84 -6.38
N ARG A 145 12.92 -19.05 -6.04
CA ARG A 145 11.80 -18.26 -6.57
C ARG A 145 11.90 -16.79 -6.18
N ALA A 146 12.03 -16.48 -4.89
CA ALA A 146 12.11 -15.12 -4.39
C ALA A 146 13.33 -14.34 -4.92
N LYS A 147 14.47 -15.01 -5.12
CA LYS A 147 15.68 -14.43 -5.73
C LYS A 147 15.49 -14.01 -7.20
N SER A 148 14.47 -14.56 -7.88
CA SER A 148 14.12 -14.21 -9.25
C SER A 148 13.24 -12.94 -9.35
N ALA A 149 12.79 -12.37 -8.23
CA ALA A 149 12.03 -11.12 -8.18
C ALA A 149 12.92 -9.90 -8.48
N THR A 150 12.47 -9.02 -9.38
CA THR A 150 13.28 -7.90 -9.90
C THR A 150 13.36 -6.70 -8.96
N THR A 151 12.46 -6.62 -7.97
CA THR A 151 12.36 -5.48 -7.05
C THR A 151 13.12 -5.64 -5.74
N LEU A 152 13.72 -6.80 -5.45
CA LEU A 152 14.45 -7.04 -4.21
C LEU A 152 15.95 -6.66 -4.36
N ASP A 153 16.43 -5.67 -3.61
CA ASP A 153 17.88 -5.36 -3.55
C ASP A 153 18.67 -6.42 -2.76
N TYR A 154 18.00 -7.14 -1.86
CA TYR A 154 18.62 -8.09 -0.96
C TYR A 154 17.61 -9.16 -0.54
N ILE A 155 18.09 -10.39 -0.35
CA ILE A 155 17.30 -11.50 0.18
C ILE A 155 18.06 -12.21 1.30
N VAL A 156 17.34 -12.57 2.37
CA VAL A 156 17.88 -13.21 3.56
C VAL A 156 16.87 -14.18 4.18
N VAL A 157 17.35 -15.31 4.69
CA VAL A 157 16.56 -16.21 5.55
C VAL A 157 16.74 -15.76 7.00
N ALA A 158 15.63 -15.60 7.73
CA ALA A 158 15.64 -15.29 9.15
C ALA A 158 15.19 -16.54 9.93
N THR A 159 16.08 -17.11 10.75
CA THR A 159 15.83 -18.36 11.50
C THR A 159 16.34 -18.24 12.92
N ASP A 160 15.79 -19.04 13.83
CA ASP A 160 16.33 -19.30 15.18
C ASP A 160 17.21 -20.56 15.21
N ASP A 161 16.91 -21.54 14.35
CA ASP A 161 17.60 -22.83 14.29
C ASP A 161 18.83 -22.80 13.37
N GLU A 162 19.98 -23.30 13.87
CA GLU A 162 21.24 -23.36 13.12
C GLU A 162 21.27 -24.46 12.04
N LYS A 163 20.48 -25.53 12.12
CA LYS A 163 20.41 -26.54 11.03
C LYS A 163 19.76 -25.93 9.79
N ILE A 164 18.72 -25.11 9.99
CA ILE A 164 18.14 -24.29 8.93
C ILE A 164 19.17 -23.29 8.40
N ALA A 165 19.93 -22.65 9.29
CA ALA A 165 20.96 -21.68 8.90
C ALA A 165 22.10 -22.31 8.07
N GLU A 166 22.64 -23.44 8.50
CA GLU A 166 23.65 -24.23 7.79
C GLU A 166 23.14 -24.71 6.43
N CYS A 167 21.93 -25.26 6.37
CA CYS A 167 21.28 -25.64 5.12
C CYS A 167 21.19 -24.45 4.14
N CYS A 168 20.73 -23.29 4.63
CA CYS A 168 20.59 -22.08 3.82
C CYS A 168 21.93 -21.52 3.33
N ARG A 169 22.95 -21.51 4.20
CA ARG A 169 24.33 -21.15 3.81
C ARG A 169 24.87 -22.10 2.74
N GLY A 170 24.53 -23.40 2.81
CA GLY A 170 24.95 -24.43 1.87
C GLY A 170 24.52 -24.20 0.42
N PHE A 171 23.34 -23.61 0.18
CA PHE A 171 22.89 -23.19 -1.15
C PHE A 171 23.13 -21.70 -1.46
N GLY A 172 23.92 -21.00 -0.64
CA GLY A 172 24.34 -19.62 -0.88
C GLY A 172 23.32 -18.55 -0.51
N ALA A 173 22.33 -18.86 0.34
CA ALA A 173 21.46 -17.84 0.91
C ALA A 173 22.15 -17.10 2.07
N ASN A 174 21.93 -15.79 2.14
CA ASN A 174 22.27 -15.02 3.33
C ASN A 174 21.36 -15.44 4.48
N VAL A 175 21.89 -15.52 5.70
CA VAL A 175 21.12 -15.88 6.91
C VAL A 175 21.32 -14.84 8.00
N VAL A 176 20.24 -14.50 8.71
CA VAL A 176 20.27 -13.72 9.95
C VAL A 176 19.65 -14.53 11.07
N MET A 177 20.45 -14.82 12.10
CA MET A 177 19.96 -15.48 13.31
C MET A 177 19.04 -14.53 14.09
N THR A 178 17.86 -15.01 14.45
CA THR A 178 16.77 -14.30 15.12
C THR A 178 16.32 -15.07 16.35
N SER A 179 15.64 -14.41 17.28
CA SER A 179 15.25 -15.01 18.55
C SER A 179 14.12 -16.03 18.38
N GLU A 180 14.17 -17.08 19.20
CA GLU A 180 13.05 -17.99 19.46
C GLU A 180 11.84 -17.22 20.05
N SER A 181 12.09 -16.10 20.75
CA SER A 181 11.05 -15.28 21.39
C SER A 181 10.16 -14.48 20.44
N CYS A 182 10.53 -14.36 19.16
CA CYS A 182 9.62 -13.81 18.14
C CYS A 182 8.33 -14.63 18.15
N ARG A 183 7.16 -14.00 18.23
CA ARG A 183 5.89 -14.75 18.28
C ARG A 183 5.54 -15.33 16.92
N ASN A 184 5.84 -14.59 15.84
CA ASN A 184 5.49 -14.96 14.47
C ASN A 184 6.51 -14.49 13.41
N GLY A 185 6.20 -14.76 12.14
CA GLY A 185 7.03 -14.40 10.99
C GLY A 185 7.20 -12.88 10.83
N THR A 186 6.17 -12.08 11.13
CA THR A 186 6.25 -10.62 11.07
C THR A 186 7.23 -10.04 12.09
N GLU A 187 7.19 -10.54 13.34
CA GLU A 187 8.16 -10.15 14.37
C GLU A 187 9.58 -10.61 14.01
N ARG A 188 9.73 -11.82 13.46
CA ARG A 188 11.03 -12.33 12.97
C ARG A 188 11.59 -11.45 11.86
N CYS A 189 10.75 -10.97 10.95
CA CYS A 189 11.15 -9.98 9.93
C CYS A 189 11.54 -8.64 10.54
N SER A 190 10.86 -8.19 11.60
CA SER A 190 11.20 -6.95 12.32
C SER A 190 12.54 -7.04 13.05
N GLU A 191 12.84 -8.16 13.70
CA GLU A 191 14.13 -8.42 14.34
C GLU A 191 15.26 -8.55 13.30
N ALA A 192 15.03 -9.29 12.22
CA ALA A 192 15.99 -9.43 11.14
C ALA A 192 16.31 -8.08 10.47
N LEU A 193 15.30 -7.23 10.23
CA LEU A 193 15.49 -5.85 9.72
C LEU A 193 16.39 -5.01 10.63
N GLN A 194 16.31 -5.18 11.96
CA GLN A 194 17.17 -4.49 12.91
C GLN A 194 18.61 -5.01 12.85
N LYS A 195 18.79 -6.34 12.82
CA LYS A 195 20.10 -7.01 12.76
C LYS A 195 20.85 -6.81 11.45
N LEU A 196 20.16 -6.57 10.33
CA LEU A 196 20.80 -6.36 9.02
C LEU A 196 21.72 -5.12 8.94
N GLY A 197 21.61 -4.16 9.86
CA GLY A 197 22.45 -2.94 9.93
C GLY A 197 22.30 -1.95 8.75
N LYS A 198 21.69 -2.39 7.64
CA LYS A 198 21.44 -1.62 6.41
C LYS A 198 20.06 -0.99 6.46
N LYS A 199 19.94 0.21 5.88
CA LYS A 199 18.66 0.90 5.73
C LYS A 199 17.88 0.37 4.51
N TYR A 200 16.76 -0.29 4.74
CA TYR A 200 15.72 -0.55 3.74
C TYR A 200 14.51 0.37 3.98
N ASP A 201 13.75 0.67 2.94
CA ASP A 201 12.49 1.42 2.99
C ASP A 201 11.27 0.48 2.95
N ILE A 202 11.39 -0.70 2.33
CA ILE A 202 10.38 -1.77 2.29
C ILE A 202 10.99 -3.10 2.77
N VAL A 203 10.16 -3.92 3.42
CA VAL A 203 10.46 -5.31 3.76
C VAL A 203 9.35 -6.22 3.22
N VAL A 204 9.71 -7.23 2.42
CA VAL A 204 8.78 -8.29 2.03
C VAL A 204 9.00 -9.49 2.96
N ASN A 205 7.96 -9.88 3.69
CA ASN A 205 7.88 -11.13 4.41
C ASN A 205 7.38 -12.20 3.42
N ILE A 206 8.26 -13.14 3.06
CA ILE A 206 8.04 -14.18 2.05
C ILE A 206 7.96 -15.51 2.79
N GLN A 207 6.79 -16.15 2.83
CA GLN A 207 6.59 -17.33 3.67
C GLN A 207 7.48 -18.49 3.20
N GLY A 208 8.19 -19.13 4.14
CA GLY A 208 9.17 -20.20 3.83
C GLY A 208 8.55 -21.46 3.21
N ASP A 209 7.23 -21.60 3.29
CA ASP A 209 6.39 -22.73 2.89
C ASP A 209 5.54 -22.48 1.63
N GLU A 210 5.87 -21.43 0.86
CA GLU A 210 5.35 -21.18 -0.49
C GLU A 210 6.42 -21.48 -1.57
N PRO A 211 6.80 -22.75 -1.81
CA PRO A 211 7.86 -23.12 -2.77
C PRO A 211 7.53 -22.78 -4.22
N LEU A 212 6.26 -22.48 -4.53
CA LEU A 212 5.76 -22.09 -5.85
C LEU A 212 5.55 -20.58 -6.02
N ILE A 213 5.86 -19.74 -5.02
CA ILE A 213 5.61 -18.29 -5.08
C ILE A 213 6.14 -17.67 -6.38
N GLU A 214 5.34 -16.80 -6.98
CA GLU A 214 5.68 -16.14 -8.24
C GLU A 214 6.45 -14.82 -8.00
N PRO A 215 7.64 -14.64 -8.63
CA PRO A 215 8.40 -13.40 -8.59
C PRO A 215 7.57 -12.15 -8.89
N GLU A 216 6.62 -12.28 -9.82
CA GLU A 216 5.71 -11.25 -10.29
C GLU A 216 4.75 -10.77 -9.19
N ILE A 217 4.40 -11.64 -8.24
CA ILE A 217 3.56 -11.31 -7.07
C ILE A 217 4.38 -10.49 -6.07
N ILE A 218 5.61 -10.92 -5.75
CA ILE A 218 6.56 -10.17 -4.90
C ILE A 218 6.77 -8.76 -5.49
N ASP A 219 7.08 -8.69 -6.78
CA ASP A 219 7.30 -7.41 -7.46
C ASP A 219 6.03 -6.56 -7.56
N GLY A 220 4.87 -7.21 -7.69
CA GLY A 220 3.55 -6.57 -7.68
C GLY A 220 3.27 -5.84 -6.36
N ILE A 221 3.42 -6.53 -5.22
CA ILE A 221 3.14 -5.93 -3.90
C ILE A 221 4.15 -4.83 -3.56
N VAL A 222 5.44 -5.00 -3.91
CA VAL A 222 6.45 -3.95 -3.73
C VAL A 222 6.07 -2.69 -4.50
N ARG A 223 5.72 -2.81 -5.79
CA ARG A 223 5.25 -1.67 -6.61
C ARG A 223 3.95 -1.06 -6.07
N ALA A 224 3.03 -1.87 -5.57
CA ALA A 224 1.78 -1.41 -4.96
C ALA A 224 2.03 -0.54 -3.71
N LEU A 225 2.97 -0.95 -2.83
CA LEU A 225 3.35 -0.14 -1.68
C LEU A 225 4.16 1.11 -2.08
N GLN A 226 5.02 1.03 -3.10
CA GLN A 226 5.72 2.21 -3.63
C GLN A 226 4.72 3.26 -4.16
N GLY A 227 3.66 2.83 -4.84
CA GLY A 227 2.59 3.69 -5.37
C GLY A 227 1.58 4.18 -4.32
N ALA A 228 1.56 3.62 -3.11
CA ALA A 228 0.62 3.96 -2.05
C ALA A 228 1.31 4.59 -0.83
N PRO A 229 1.69 5.89 -0.86
CA PRO A 229 2.44 6.55 0.21
C PRO A 229 1.65 6.71 1.52
N ASP A 230 0.33 6.51 1.51
CA ASP A 230 -0.54 6.48 2.69
C ASP A 230 -0.80 5.07 3.23
N ALA A 231 -0.39 4.01 2.51
CA ALA A 231 -0.34 2.65 3.02
C ALA A 231 0.97 2.38 3.75
N VAL A 232 0.93 1.48 4.73
CA VAL A 232 2.12 0.94 5.43
C VAL A 232 2.35 -0.54 5.11
N PHE A 233 1.45 -1.15 4.36
CA PHE A 233 1.38 -2.57 4.09
C PHE A 233 0.80 -2.79 2.69
N SER A 234 1.19 -3.88 2.05
CA SER A 234 0.54 -4.40 0.86
C SER A 234 0.59 -5.92 0.78
N THR A 235 -0.38 -6.49 0.07
CA THR A 235 -0.55 -7.94 -0.12
C THR A 235 -1.25 -8.24 -1.45
N ALA A 236 -1.30 -9.50 -1.82
CA ALA A 236 -1.98 -10.01 -3.01
C ALA A 236 -3.21 -10.85 -2.65
N VAL A 237 -4.19 -10.84 -3.55
CA VAL A 237 -5.34 -11.74 -3.54
C VAL A 237 -5.52 -12.38 -4.92
N THR A 238 -6.03 -13.60 -4.94
CA THR A 238 -6.47 -14.31 -6.16
C THR A 238 -7.99 -14.53 -6.12
N SER A 239 -8.56 -15.10 -7.19
CA SER A 239 -9.97 -15.53 -7.21
C SER A 239 -10.17 -16.73 -6.30
N LEU A 240 -11.17 -16.68 -5.41
CA LEU A 240 -11.54 -17.80 -4.55
C LEU A 240 -12.37 -18.83 -5.34
N LYS A 241 -11.96 -20.11 -5.31
CA LYS A 241 -12.71 -21.19 -5.96
C LYS A 241 -13.97 -21.55 -5.14
N PRO A 242 -15.09 -21.97 -5.77
CA PRO A 242 -16.33 -22.27 -5.06
C PRO A 242 -16.20 -23.30 -3.94
N GLU A 243 -15.37 -24.33 -4.16
CA GLU A 243 -15.06 -25.39 -3.21
C GLU A 243 -14.31 -24.90 -1.96
N ASP A 244 -13.46 -23.87 -2.11
CA ASP A 244 -12.72 -23.21 -1.03
C ASP A 244 -13.61 -22.22 -0.22
N GLY A 245 -14.85 -21.97 -0.67
CA GLY A 245 -15.72 -20.90 -0.17
C GLY A 245 -15.91 -20.87 1.35
N PHE A 246 -16.12 -22.05 1.94
CA PHE A 246 -16.41 -22.22 3.37
C PHE A 246 -15.23 -22.76 4.18
N ASP A 247 -14.06 -22.96 3.58
CA ASP A 247 -12.86 -23.43 4.29
C ASP A 247 -12.27 -22.29 5.16
N PRO A 248 -12.14 -22.46 6.50
CA PRO A 248 -11.56 -21.46 7.38
C PRO A 248 -10.04 -21.28 7.24
N ASN A 249 -9.34 -22.18 6.53
CA ASN A 249 -7.92 -22.02 6.19
C ASN A 249 -7.74 -21.09 4.99
N ARG A 250 -8.75 -21.02 4.11
CA ARG A 250 -8.78 -20.15 2.93
C ARG A 250 -9.25 -18.76 3.34
N VAL A 251 -8.33 -17.87 3.71
CA VAL A 251 -8.67 -16.52 4.22
C VAL A 251 -9.26 -15.65 3.11
N LYS A 252 -10.49 -15.16 3.31
CA LYS A 252 -11.17 -14.23 2.40
C LYS A 252 -10.70 -12.80 2.67
N CYS A 253 -10.70 -11.97 1.62
CA CYS A 253 -10.44 -10.52 1.72
C CYS A 253 -11.55 -9.72 1.01
N VAL A 254 -11.94 -8.58 1.58
CA VAL A 254 -12.78 -7.58 0.90
C VAL A 254 -12.01 -6.28 0.75
N VAL A 255 -12.13 -5.64 -0.41
CA VAL A 255 -11.38 -4.44 -0.81
C VAL A 255 -12.31 -3.31 -1.22
N ASP A 256 -11.86 -2.06 -1.05
CA ASP A 256 -12.58 -0.88 -1.52
C ASP A 256 -12.36 -0.61 -3.02
N ASN A 257 -13.09 0.38 -3.56
CA ASN A 257 -12.97 0.81 -4.96
C ASN A 257 -11.61 1.44 -5.31
N HIS A 258 -10.75 1.67 -4.32
CA HIS A 258 -9.38 2.16 -4.49
C HIS A 258 -8.33 1.06 -4.29
N GLY A 259 -8.75 -0.20 -4.08
CA GLY A 259 -7.85 -1.33 -3.86
C GLY A 259 -7.14 -1.30 -2.51
N TYR A 260 -7.77 -0.77 -1.46
CA TYR A 260 -7.34 -0.95 -0.08
C TYR A 260 -8.15 -2.06 0.60
N ALA A 261 -7.55 -2.81 1.51
CA ALA A 261 -8.28 -3.81 2.28
C ALA A 261 -9.30 -3.13 3.21
N ILE A 262 -10.53 -3.63 3.21
CA ILE A 262 -11.57 -3.28 4.19
C ILE A 262 -11.51 -4.27 5.36
N TYR A 263 -11.45 -5.57 5.08
CA TYR A 263 -11.42 -6.63 6.09
C TYR A 263 -10.87 -7.96 5.54
N PHE A 264 -10.41 -8.83 6.45
CA PHE A 264 -10.02 -10.22 6.17
C PHE A 264 -10.77 -11.14 7.13
N SER A 265 -11.19 -12.31 6.66
CA SER A 265 -11.92 -13.27 7.51
C SER A 265 -11.70 -14.72 7.08
N ARG A 266 -11.75 -15.64 8.04
CA ARG A 266 -11.91 -17.08 7.79
C ARG A 266 -13.33 -17.41 7.32
N GLY A 267 -14.32 -16.58 7.68
CA GLY A 267 -15.70 -16.67 7.19
C GLY A 267 -15.86 -16.21 5.73
N LEU A 268 -16.90 -16.69 5.05
CA LEU A 268 -17.21 -16.29 3.67
C LEU A 268 -17.68 -14.83 3.63
N ILE A 269 -16.83 -13.94 3.12
CA ILE A 269 -17.12 -12.51 2.97
C ILE A 269 -16.95 -12.03 1.51
N PRO A 270 -17.83 -11.16 0.99
CA PRO A 270 -19.03 -10.64 1.64
C PRO A 270 -20.15 -11.69 1.72
N TYR A 271 -20.83 -11.74 2.87
CA TYR A 271 -21.99 -12.59 3.04
C TYR A 271 -23.19 -12.02 2.26
N ASN A 272 -24.02 -12.87 1.67
CA ASN A 272 -25.17 -12.46 0.87
C ASN A 272 -26.48 -13.00 1.48
N LYS A 273 -27.61 -12.38 1.11
CA LYS A 273 -28.94 -12.69 1.69
C LYS A 273 -29.41 -14.14 1.49
N SER A 274 -28.85 -14.90 0.54
CA SER A 274 -29.21 -16.31 0.34
C SER A 274 -28.47 -17.27 1.29
N GLY A 275 -27.44 -16.80 1.99
CA GLY A 275 -26.59 -17.63 2.86
C GLY A 275 -25.76 -18.69 2.12
N LYS A 276 -25.63 -18.58 0.79
CA LYS A 276 -24.95 -19.54 -0.08
C LYS A 276 -23.79 -18.88 -0.81
N PHE A 277 -22.80 -19.67 -1.24
CA PHE A 277 -21.77 -19.18 -2.16
C PHE A 277 -22.41 -18.73 -3.48
N ASN A 278 -22.04 -17.55 -3.98
CA ASN A 278 -22.50 -17.04 -5.27
C ASN A 278 -21.39 -17.20 -6.32
N PRO A 279 -21.48 -18.16 -7.26
CA PRO A 279 -20.43 -18.38 -8.25
C PRO A 279 -20.22 -17.21 -9.23
N ASN A 280 -21.18 -16.28 -9.32
CA ASN A 280 -21.07 -15.10 -10.16
C ASN A 280 -20.47 -13.88 -9.42
N PHE A 281 -20.12 -14.00 -8.14
CA PHE A 281 -19.46 -12.94 -7.38
C PHE A 281 -17.95 -13.20 -7.29
N PRO A 282 -17.08 -12.21 -7.57
CA PRO A 282 -15.62 -12.38 -7.52
C PRO A 282 -15.12 -12.33 -6.07
N TYR A 283 -15.35 -13.42 -5.33
CA TYR A 283 -14.76 -13.65 -4.02
C TYR A 283 -13.22 -13.68 -4.11
N LEU A 284 -12.53 -13.12 -3.12
CA LEU A 284 -11.08 -12.94 -3.15
C LEU A 284 -10.42 -13.76 -2.04
N LEU A 285 -9.47 -14.60 -2.41
CA LEU A 285 -8.61 -15.39 -1.54
C LEU A 285 -7.31 -14.63 -1.26
N HIS A 286 -6.97 -14.41 0.00
CA HIS A 286 -5.70 -13.79 0.42
C HIS A 286 -4.53 -14.78 0.32
N LEU A 287 -3.41 -14.33 -0.25
CA LEU A 287 -2.25 -15.17 -0.59
C LEU A 287 -1.14 -15.21 0.48
N GLY A 288 -1.36 -14.75 1.71
CA GLY A 288 -0.39 -14.90 2.81
C GLY A 288 0.90 -14.05 2.74
N ILE A 289 1.31 -13.62 1.54
CA ILE A 289 2.47 -12.75 1.30
C ILE A 289 2.25 -11.31 1.78
N GLN A 290 3.27 -10.72 2.41
CA GLN A 290 3.15 -9.42 3.08
C GLN A 290 4.32 -8.51 2.73
N CYS A 291 4.04 -7.26 2.36
CA CYS A 291 5.05 -6.25 2.05
C CYS A 291 4.82 -5.00 2.92
N TYR A 292 5.77 -4.68 3.78
CA TYR A 292 5.68 -3.66 4.84
C TYR A 292 6.55 -2.43 4.54
N ASP A 293 6.08 -1.25 4.96
CA ASP A 293 6.93 -0.08 5.16
C ASP A 293 7.89 -0.35 6.34
N SER A 294 9.18 -0.14 6.13
CA SER A 294 10.21 -0.53 7.10
C SER A 294 10.11 0.22 8.43
N LYS A 295 9.49 1.42 8.46
CA LYS A 295 9.25 2.15 9.72
C LYS A 295 8.08 1.57 10.47
N PHE A 296 7.03 1.16 9.76
CA PHE A 296 5.88 0.51 10.35
C PHE A 296 6.24 -0.87 10.92
N LEU A 297 7.01 -1.68 10.18
CA LEU A 297 7.45 -3.00 10.66
C LEU A 297 8.25 -2.92 11.98
N ARG A 298 8.98 -1.83 12.22
CA ARG A 298 9.71 -1.58 13.48
C ARG A 298 8.81 -1.30 14.67
N ILE A 299 7.61 -0.74 14.47
CA ILE A 299 6.66 -0.48 15.57
C ILE A 299 5.67 -1.63 15.77
N TYR A 300 5.47 -2.49 14.76
CA TYR A 300 4.51 -3.61 14.81
C TYR A 300 4.62 -4.53 16.05
N PRO A 301 5.82 -4.94 16.53
CA PRO A 301 5.94 -5.78 17.72
C PRO A 301 5.39 -5.11 18.99
N GLY A 302 5.53 -3.77 19.08
CA GLY A 302 5.07 -2.95 20.20
C GLY A 302 3.59 -2.56 20.14
N LEU A 303 2.89 -2.84 19.03
CA LEU A 303 1.43 -2.69 19.00
C LEU A 303 0.80 -3.78 19.89
N PRO A 304 -0.26 -3.48 20.67
CA PRO A 304 -1.00 -4.49 21.41
C PRO A 304 -1.69 -5.46 20.45
N SER A 305 -1.96 -6.69 20.90
CA SER A 305 -2.88 -7.58 20.20
C SER A 305 -4.29 -6.99 20.23
N THR A 306 -5.06 -7.20 19.15
CA THR A 306 -6.38 -6.56 18.97
C THR A 306 -7.50 -7.60 18.86
N PRO A 307 -8.76 -7.25 19.19
CA PRO A 307 -9.85 -8.22 19.26
C PRO A 307 -10.06 -9.06 17.99
N LEU A 308 -10.11 -8.44 16.80
CA LEU A 308 -10.36 -9.18 15.56
C LEU A 308 -9.13 -10.02 15.15
N GLN A 309 -7.92 -9.52 15.39
CA GLN A 309 -6.68 -10.31 15.24
C GLN A 309 -6.71 -11.61 16.07
N LEU A 310 -7.20 -11.55 17.31
CA LEU A 310 -7.25 -12.70 18.21
C LEU A 310 -8.41 -13.66 17.89
N GLU A 311 -9.59 -13.14 17.53
CA GLU A 311 -10.76 -13.94 17.18
C GLU A 311 -10.58 -14.71 15.86
N GLU A 312 -10.06 -14.03 14.83
CA GLU A 312 -9.85 -14.64 13.52
C GLU A 312 -8.49 -15.35 13.41
N ASP A 313 -7.57 -15.18 14.36
CA ASP A 313 -6.17 -15.63 14.26
C ASP A 313 -5.52 -15.15 12.95
N LEU A 314 -5.56 -13.83 12.71
CA LEU A 314 -5.06 -13.16 11.48
C LEU A 314 -4.25 -11.90 11.81
N GLU A 315 -2.92 -11.99 11.67
CA GLU A 315 -1.98 -10.89 11.95
C GLU A 315 -2.29 -9.56 11.26
N GLN A 316 -2.74 -9.62 10.00
CA GLN A 316 -3.06 -8.43 9.22
C GLN A 316 -4.21 -7.60 9.82
N LEU A 317 -5.09 -8.20 10.63
CA LEU A 317 -6.14 -7.46 11.32
C LEU A 317 -5.58 -6.53 12.40
N LYS A 318 -4.47 -6.88 13.04
CA LYS A 318 -3.75 -5.99 13.99
C LYS A 318 -3.42 -4.64 13.38
N VAL A 319 -3.03 -4.65 12.10
CA VAL A 319 -2.65 -3.47 11.34
C VAL A 319 -3.89 -2.65 10.96
N LEU A 320 -4.98 -3.31 10.53
CA LEU A 320 -6.25 -2.64 10.22
C LEU A 320 -6.92 -2.02 11.46
N GLU A 321 -6.99 -2.75 12.57
CA GLU A 321 -7.62 -2.30 13.83
C GLU A 321 -6.87 -1.13 14.46
N ASN A 322 -5.56 -1.03 14.27
CA ASN A 322 -4.77 0.15 14.65
C ASN A 322 -4.88 1.32 13.63
N GLY A 323 -5.82 1.25 12.67
CA GLY A 323 -6.15 2.34 11.74
C GLY A 323 -5.21 2.51 10.55
N TYR A 324 -4.32 1.55 10.30
CA TYR A 324 -3.37 1.63 9.19
C TYR A 324 -3.94 1.06 7.89
N LYS A 325 -3.54 1.68 6.77
CA LYS A 325 -3.99 1.29 5.43
C LYS A 325 -3.13 0.19 4.80
N MET A 326 -3.81 -0.72 4.11
CA MET A 326 -3.23 -1.81 3.33
C MET A 326 -3.58 -1.67 1.86
N LYS A 327 -2.59 -1.75 0.96
CA LYS A 327 -2.85 -1.84 -0.49
C LYS A 327 -2.98 -3.30 -0.92
N VAL A 328 -4.01 -3.63 -1.68
CA VAL A 328 -4.24 -4.99 -2.19
C VAL A 328 -4.13 -4.99 -3.71
N ILE A 329 -3.34 -5.92 -4.26
CA ILE A 329 -3.34 -6.23 -5.69
C ILE A 329 -4.14 -7.51 -5.95
N LYS A 330 -4.77 -7.59 -7.12
CA LYS A 330 -5.34 -8.84 -7.63
C LYS A 330 -4.31 -9.47 -8.57
N VAL A 331 -4.09 -10.76 -8.42
CA VAL A 331 -3.20 -11.57 -9.27
C VAL A 331 -3.96 -12.81 -9.76
N ASP A 332 -3.52 -13.37 -10.88
CA ASP A 332 -4.00 -14.65 -11.38
C ASP A 332 -2.99 -15.72 -10.95
N HIS A 333 -3.25 -16.36 -9.82
CA HIS A 333 -2.33 -17.32 -9.19
C HIS A 333 -3.13 -18.41 -8.47
N ASP A 334 -2.76 -19.66 -8.69
CA ASP A 334 -3.28 -20.78 -7.91
C ASP A 334 -2.54 -20.88 -6.57
N ALA A 335 -3.26 -20.66 -5.48
CA ALA A 335 -2.71 -20.62 -4.13
C ALA A 335 -2.27 -22.02 -3.64
N HIS A 336 -0.96 -22.26 -3.69
CA HIS A 336 -0.31 -23.53 -3.40
C HIS A 336 0.79 -23.40 -2.31
N GLY A 337 0.37 -23.33 -1.05
CA GLY A 337 1.26 -23.55 0.10
C GLY A 337 1.39 -25.04 0.43
N VAL A 338 2.47 -25.41 1.12
CA VAL A 338 2.55 -26.69 1.84
C VAL A 338 2.08 -26.43 3.27
N ASP A 339 1.12 -27.18 3.80
CA ASP A 339 0.80 -27.13 5.24
C ASP A 339 0.84 -28.51 5.91
N THR A 340 0.51 -29.56 5.18
CA THR A 340 0.65 -30.95 5.64
C THR A 340 1.61 -31.74 4.74
N PRO A 341 2.10 -32.93 5.16
CA PRO A 341 2.95 -33.77 4.32
C PRO A 341 2.29 -34.17 2.99
N GLU A 342 0.96 -34.30 2.95
CA GLU A 342 0.19 -34.67 1.76
C GLU A 342 0.16 -33.57 0.68
N ASP A 343 0.55 -32.33 1.02
CA ASP A 343 0.69 -31.26 0.03
C ASP A 343 1.97 -31.40 -0.81
N ILE A 344 2.99 -32.10 -0.30
CA ILE A 344 4.29 -32.25 -1.00
C ILE A 344 4.08 -32.88 -2.38
N GLU A 345 3.33 -33.98 -2.48
CA GLU A 345 3.10 -34.68 -3.75
C GLU A 345 2.38 -33.78 -4.77
N LYS A 346 1.43 -32.95 -4.31
CA LYS A 346 0.71 -31.98 -5.16
C LYS A 346 1.67 -30.91 -5.67
N ILE A 347 2.51 -30.35 -4.79
CA ILE A 347 3.53 -29.37 -5.16
C ILE A 347 4.54 -29.97 -6.15
N GLU A 348 5.03 -31.18 -5.92
CA GLU A 348 5.96 -31.83 -6.85
C GLU A 348 5.32 -32.08 -8.23
N ALA A 349 4.05 -32.47 -8.29
CA ALA A 349 3.32 -32.62 -9.55
C ALA A 349 3.21 -31.29 -10.31
N LEU A 350 2.82 -30.22 -9.61
CA LEU A 350 2.72 -28.86 -10.16
C LEU A 350 4.10 -28.30 -10.60
N MET A 351 5.16 -28.61 -9.86
CA MET A 351 6.52 -28.23 -10.23
C MET A 351 6.99 -28.95 -11.49
N ARG A 352 6.71 -30.26 -11.63
CA ARG A 352 7.01 -31.02 -12.85
C ARG A 352 6.27 -30.45 -14.07
N ASP A 353 4.97 -30.16 -13.94
CA ASP A 353 4.14 -29.55 -15.00
C ASP A 353 4.69 -28.17 -15.44
N LYS A 354 5.04 -27.32 -14.47
CA LYS A 354 5.65 -26.00 -14.71
C LYS A 354 7.15 -26.04 -15.11
N ASN A 355 7.74 -27.23 -15.29
CA ASN A 355 9.17 -27.45 -15.58
C ASN A 355 10.12 -26.78 -14.55
N LEU A 356 9.71 -26.73 -13.28
CA LEU A 356 10.50 -26.25 -12.15
C LEU A 356 11.27 -27.42 -11.52
N SER A 357 12.47 -27.69 -12.02
CA SER A 357 13.35 -28.80 -11.57
C SER A 357 14.02 -28.55 -10.23
#